data_AF-A0A4Y2WXK1-F1
#
_entry.id   AF-A0A4Y2WXK1-F1
#
_cell.length_a   1.000
_cell.length_b   1.000
_cell.length_c   1.000
_cell.angle_alpha   90.00
_cell.angle_beta   90.00
_cell.angle_gamma   90.00
#
_symmetry.space_group_name_H-M   'P 1'
#
loop_
_entity.id
_entity.type
_entity.pdbx_description
1 polymer ?
#
loop_
_entity_poly.entity_id
_entity_poly.type
_entity_poly.pdbx_seq_one_letter_code
_entity_poly.pdbx_strand_id
1 'polypeptide(L)'
;MRRHFERVHPECKDKPTDFFRRKCIELGKVQKCISYHSKTVNEKALMTSYLVSYRIAQAGEAHTVAENLIKPCVKDIIECKFDEKAAKGIDTIPLSNDTTS
;
A
#
# COMPACT_ATOMS: atom_id res chain seq x y z
N MET A 1 26.24 1.54 -14.06
CA MET A 1 25.31 0.39 -14.03
C MET A 1 25.98 -0.89 -13.50
N ARG A 2 27.07 -1.40 -14.11
CA ARG A 2 27.77 -2.62 -13.62
C ARG A 2 28.15 -2.60 -12.13
N ARG A 3 28.84 -1.53 -11.68
CA ARG A 3 29.18 -1.32 -10.25
C ARG A 3 27.97 -1.25 -9.30
N HIS A 4 26.82 -0.80 -9.79
CA HIS A 4 25.60 -0.71 -8.97
C HIS A 4 25.00 -2.09 -8.77
N PHE A 5 24.93 -2.91 -9.83
CA PHE A 5 24.54 -4.30 -9.70
C PHE A 5 25.51 -5.09 -8.81
N GLU A 6 26.82 -4.90 -8.96
CA GLU A 6 27.80 -5.59 -8.10
C GLU A 6 27.65 -5.30 -6.60
N ARG A 7 27.23 -4.08 -6.22
CA ARG A 7 27.14 -3.68 -4.81
C ARG A 7 25.75 -3.78 -4.21
N VAL A 8 24.71 -3.54 -5.01
CA VAL A 8 23.33 -3.36 -4.53
C VAL A 8 22.41 -4.48 -5.01
N HIS A 9 22.65 -5.00 -6.23
CA HIS A 9 21.83 -6.06 -6.83
C HIS A 9 22.71 -7.15 -7.47
N PRO A 10 23.48 -7.91 -6.68
CA PRO A 10 24.43 -8.89 -7.21
C PRO A 10 23.74 -9.93 -8.10
N GLU A 11 22.47 -10.24 -7.80
CA GLU A 11 21.61 -11.12 -8.58
C GLU A 11 21.38 -10.65 -10.01
N CYS A 12 21.54 -9.35 -10.29
CA CYS A 12 21.33 -8.74 -11.60
C CYS A 12 22.64 -8.52 -12.39
N LYS A 13 23.81 -8.77 -11.78
CA LYS A 13 25.13 -8.43 -12.35
C LYS A 13 25.39 -9.03 -13.74
N ASP A 14 25.11 -10.33 -13.88
CA ASP A 14 25.47 -11.11 -15.08
C ASP A 14 24.25 -11.41 -15.97
N LYS A 15 23.12 -10.73 -15.74
CA LYS A 15 21.91 -10.98 -16.52
C LYS A 15 22.02 -10.38 -17.93
N PRO A 16 21.56 -11.10 -18.97
CA PRO A 16 21.61 -10.61 -20.33
C PRO A 16 20.62 -9.45 -20.54
N THR A 17 20.88 -8.59 -21.53
CA THR A 17 20.01 -7.44 -21.86
C THR A 17 18.54 -7.83 -22.06
N ASP A 18 18.28 -9.01 -22.65
CA ASP A 18 16.92 -9.52 -22.87
C ASP A 18 16.15 -9.80 -21.57
N PHE A 19 16.84 -10.09 -20.46
CA PHE A 19 16.20 -10.19 -19.15
C PHE A 19 15.56 -8.85 -18.75
N PHE A 20 16.30 -7.75 -18.89
CA PHE A 20 15.83 -6.42 -18.54
C PHE A 20 14.77 -5.92 -19.52
N ARG A 21 14.91 -6.23 -20.81
CA ARG A 21 13.87 -5.92 -21.82
C ARG A 21 12.54 -6.58 -21.47
N ARG A 22 12.55 -7.87 -21.09
CA ARG A 22 11.36 -8.57 -20.61
C ARG A 22 10.78 -7.92 -19.36
N LYS A 23 11.62 -7.59 -18.37
CA LYS A 23 11.18 -6.88 -17.16
C LYS A 23 10.56 -5.52 -17.46
N CYS A 24 11.11 -4.75 -18.40
CA CYS A 24 10.51 -3.49 -18.83
C CYS A 24 9.13 -3.68 -19.47
N ILE A 25 8.94 -4.73 -20.27
CA ILE A 25 7.62 -5.03 -20.86
C ILE A 25 6.63 -5.46 -19.78
N GLU A 26 7.05 -6.31 -18.83
CA GLU A 26 6.24 -6.70 -17.67
C GLU A 26 5.83 -5.48 -16.85
N LEU A 27 6.78 -4.60 -16.53
CA LEU A 27 6.51 -3.34 -15.82
C LEU A 27 5.54 -2.46 -16.59
N GLY A 28 5.69 -2.32 -17.92
CA GLY A 28 4.77 -1.54 -18.75
C GLY A 28 3.34 -2.08 -18.74
N LYS A 29 3.15 -3.41 -18.60
CA LYS A 29 1.82 -4.02 -18.43
C LYS A 29 1.21 -3.67 -17.07
N VAL A 30 1.99 -3.78 -16.00
CA VAL A 30 1.55 -3.46 -14.63
C VAL A 30 1.32 -1.96 -14.45
N GLN A 31 2.08 -1.10 -15.14
CA GLN A 31 1.97 0.36 -15.03
C GLN A 31 0.60 0.87 -15.49
N LYS A 32 -0.04 0.22 -16.46
CA LYS A 32 -1.42 0.55 -16.86
C LYS A 32 -2.43 0.23 -15.74
N CYS A 33 -2.25 -0.90 -15.05
CA CYS A 33 -3.07 -1.27 -13.89
C CYS A 33 -2.87 -0.28 -12.73
N ILE A 34 -1.62 0.06 -12.40
CA ILE A 34 -1.30 1.04 -11.35
C ILE A 34 -1.92 2.40 -11.67
N SER A 35 -1.79 2.88 -12.92
CA SER A 35 -2.37 4.16 -13.33
C SER A 35 -3.89 4.17 -13.35
N TYR A 36 -4.54 3.02 -13.55
CA TYR A 36 -6.00 2.92 -13.46
C TYR A 36 -6.44 2.99 -12.01
N HIS A 37 -5.80 2.22 -11.13
CA HIS A 37 -6.13 2.21 -9.70
C HIS A 37 -5.81 3.54 -9.01
N SER A 38 -4.75 4.25 -9.40
CA SER A 38 -4.46 5.57 -8.83
C SER A 38 -5.53 6.62 -9.13
N LYS A 39 -6.29 6.47 -10.24
CA LYS A 39 -7.40 7.38 -10.59
C LYS A 39 -8.69 7.07 -9.83
N THR A 40 -8.85 5.84 -9.34
CA THR A 40 -10.07 5.38 -8.65
C THR A 40 -9.96 5.47 -7.13
N VAL A 41 -8.76 5.66 -6.58
CA VAL A 41 -8.55 5.81 -5.15
C VAL A 41 -9.07 7.16 -4.67
N ASN A 42 -9.91 7.13 -3.64
CA ASN A 42 -10.37 8.32 -2.95
C ASN A 42 -9.20 8.99 -2.20
N GLU A 43 -8.90 10.25 -2.53
CA GLU A 43 -7.81 11.02 -1.92
C GLU A 43 -7.89 11.07 -0.39
N LYS A 44 -9.10 11.20 0.17
CA LYS A 44 -9.28 11.19 1.63
C LYS A 44 -8.97 9.82 2.24
N ALA A 45 -9.32 8.74 1.55
CA ALA A 45 -9.00 7.39 2.02
C ALA A 45 -7.49 7.15 1.99
N LEU A 46 -6.81 7.61 0.93
CA LEU A 46 -5.35 7.54 0.82
C LEU A 46 -4.64 8.36 1.91
N MET A 47 -5.07 9.61 2.11
CA MET A 47 -4.50 10.47 3.16
C MET A 47 -4.72 9.87 4.55
N THR A 48 -5.89 9.26 4.78
CA THR A 48 -6.18 8.57 6.05
C THR A 48 -5.25 7.36 6.25
N SER A 49 -5.09 6.52 5.23
CA SER A 49 -4.17 5.37 5.25
C SER A 49 -2.74 5.78 5.57
N TYR A 50 -2.26 6.86 4.94
CA TYR A 50 -0.95 7.44 5.19
C TYR A 50 -0.80 7.89 6.65
N LEU A 51 -1.77 8.65 7.18
CA LEU A 51 -1.71 9.14 8.55
C LEU A 51 -1.69 8.02 9.59
N VAL A 52 -2.50 6.97 9.41
CA VAL A 52 -2.52 5.80 10.28
C VAL A 52 -1.17 5.09 10.24
N SER A 53 -0.67 4.79 9.04
CA SER A 53 0.62 4.11 8.85
C SER A 53 1.79 4.91 9.43
N TYR A 54 1.78 6.23 9.25
CA TYR A 54 2.79 7.14 9.80
C TYR A 54 2.82 7.10 11.33
N ARG A 55 1.65 7.11 11.99
CA ARG A 55 1.57 7.05 13.45
C ARG A 55 2.04 5.71 14.01
N ILE A 56 1.69 4.61 13.34
CA ILE A 56 2.15 3.26 13.70
C ILE A 56 3.68 3.17 13.58
N ALA A 57 4.23 3.65 12.46
CA ALA A 57 5.67 3.67 12.25
C ALA A 57 6.40 4.55 13.28
N GLN A 58 5.85 5.71 13.63
CA GLN A 58 6.39 6.56 14.69
C GLN A 58 6.39 5.87 16.06
N ALA A 59 5.38 5.05 16.35
CA ALA A 59 5.30 4.27 17.58
C ALA A 59 6.21 3.02 17.57
N GLY A 60 6.81 2.68 16.42
CA GLY A 60 7.60 1.45 16.27
C GLY A 60 6.75 0.18 16.24
N GLU A 61 5.45 0.31 15.95
CA GLU A 61 4.49 -0.78 16.00
C GLU A 61 4.38 -1.52 14.66
N ALA A 62 3.86 -2.75 14.71
CA ALA A 62 3.58 -3.52 13.50
C ALA A 62 2.37 -2.93 12.75
N HIS A 63 2.41 -2.98 11.41
CA HIS A 63 1.30 -2.54 10.56
C HIS A 63 -0.01 -3.30 10.85
N THR A 64 0.07 -4.53 11.37
CA THR A 64 -1.07 -5.35 11.79
C THR A 64 -1.90 -4.71 12.91
N VAL A 65 -1.34 -3.78 13.69
CA VAL A 65 -2.08 -3.02 14.71
C VAL A 65 -3.19 -2.17 14.08
N ALA A 66 -2.99 -1.70 12.84
CA ALA A 66 -4.00 -0.97 12.10
C ALA A 66 -5.29 -1.78 11.91
N GLU A 67 -5.13 -3.03 11.46
CA GLU A 67 -6.23 -3.93 11.10
C GLU A 67 -6.88 -4.55 12.33
N ASN A 68 -6.06 -5.03 13.27
CA ASN A 68 -6.54 -5.82 14.40
C ASN A 68 -7.13 -4.97 15.53
N LEU A 69 -6.72 -3.70 15.65
CA LEU A 69 -7.10 -2.86 16.79
C LEU A 69 -7.63 -1.49 16.37
N ILE A 70 -6.87 -0.73 15.58
CA ILE A 70 -7.24 0.67 15.29
C ILE A 70 -8.54 0.73 14.47
N LYS A 71 -8.67 -0.08 13.41
CA LYS A 71 -9.86 -0.13 12.57
C LYS A 71 -11.12 -0.50 13.36
N PRO A 72 -11.17 -1.59 14.15
CA PRO A 72 -12.35 -1.90 14.97
C PRO A 72 -12.63 -0.84 16.03
N CYS A 73 -11.62 -0.31 16.74
CA CYS A 73 -11.86 0.74 17.74
C CYS A 73 -12.47 2.02 17.13
N VAL A 74 -11.98 2.46 15.97
CA VAL A 74 -12.54 3.64 15.29
C VAL A 74 -13.98 3.36 14.83
N LYS A 75 -14.27 2.15 14.37
CA LYS A 75 -15.62 1.73 13.97
C LYS A 75 -16.58 1.76 15.16
N ASP A 76 -16.20 1.17 16.29
CA ASP A 76 -17.00 1.16 17.52
C ASP A 76 -17.30 2.58 18.03
N ILE A 77 -16.29 3.47 18.01
CA ILE A 77 -16.46 4.87 18.41
C ILE A 77 -17.46 5.57 17.50
N ILE A 78 -17.35 5.37 16.18
CA ILE A 78 -18.22 6.06 15.22
C ILE A 78 -19.65 5.54 15.30
N GLU A 79 -19.83 4.23 15.40
CA GLU A 79 -21.13 3.59 15.55
C GLU A 79 -21.82 4.01 16.86
N CYS A 80 -21.06 4.08 17.96
CA CYS A 80 -21.58 4.48 19.27
C CYS A 80 -21.92 5.99 19.35
N LYS A 81 -21.14 6.86 18.72
CA LYS A 81 -21.27 8.32 18.87
C LYS A 81 -21.99 9.04 17.74
N PHE A 82 -22.03 8.44 16.56
CA PHE A 82 -22.61 9.07 15.38
C PHE A 82 -23.72 8.17 14.82
N ASP A 83 -23.39 7.30 13.88
CA ASP A 83 -24.34 6.37 13.28
C ASP A 83 -23.62 5.24 12.51
N GLU A 84 -24.35 4.15 12.27
CA GLU A 84 -23.85 2.96 11.57
C GLU A 84 -23.43 3.26 10.11
N LYS A 85 -24.05 4.24 9.45
CA LYS A 85 -23.74 4.59 8.06
C LYS A 85 -22.38 5.27 7.97
N ALA A 86 -22.04 6.13 8.91
CA ALA A 86 -20.71 6.73 9.04
C ALA A 86 -19.64 5.65 9.35
N ALA A 87 -19.97 4.67 10.20
CA ALA A 87 -19.06 3.59 10.56
C ALA A 87 -18.66 2.71 9.36
N LYS A 88 -19.59 2.43 8.43
CA LYS A 88 -19.32 1.69 7.18
C LYS A 88 -18.28 2.36 6.27
N GLY A 89 -18.11 3.68 6.38
CA GLY A 89 -17.09 4.41 5.63
C GLY A 89 -15.65 3.98 5.99
N ILE A 90 -15.43 3.51 7.22
CA ILE A 90 -14.11 3.08 7.71
C ILE A 90 -13.62 1.82 7.02
N ASP A 91 -14.55 0.94 6.59
CA ASP A 91 -14.20 -0.28 5.89
C ASP A 91 -13.54 -0.02 4.53
N THR A 92 -13.81 1.15 3.93
CA THR A 92 -13.27 1.56 2.62
C THR A 92 -11.85 2.12 2.66
N ILE A 93 -11.29 2.34 3.85
CA ILE A 93 -9.93 2.85 4.01
C ILE A 93 -8.95 1.69 3.74
N PRO A 94 -8.09 1.78 2.72
CA PRO A 94 -7.11 0.74 2.46
C PRO A 94 -6.04 0.79 3.56
N LEU A 95 -5.92 -0.26 4.35
CA LEU A 95 -4.84 -0.40 5.33
C LEU A 95 -3.94 -1.52 4.82
N SER A 96 -2.69 -1.18 4.48
CA SER A 96 -1.52 -1.97 4.04
C SER A 96 -1.71 -3.29 3.26
N ASN A 97 -2.63 -4.16 3.64
CA ASN A 97 -2.79 -5.53 3.16
C ASN A 97 -3.91 -5.71 2.12
N ASP A 98 -4.67 -4.66 1.79
CA ASP A 98 -5.74 -4.71 0.78
C ASP A 98 -5.24 -4.72 -0.69
N THR A 99 -3.94 -4.94 -0.95
CA THR A 99 -3.38 -4.98 -2.33
C THR A 99 -3.14 -6.38 -2.88
N THR A 100 -3.55 -7.44 -2.19
CA THR A 100 -3.51 -8.80 -2.74
C THR A 100 -4.86 -9.20 -3.34
N SER A 101 -5.05 -8.88 -4.63
CA SER A 101 -5.94 -9.63 -5.53
C SER A 101 -5.31 -9.74 -6.92
#